data_AF-A0A9P7KIX0-F1
#
_entry.id   AF-A0A9P7KIX0-F1
#
_cell.length_a   1.000
_cell.length_b   1.000
_cell.length_c   1.000
_cell.angle_alpha   90.00
_cell.angle_beta   90.00
_cell.angle_gamma   90.00
#
_symmetry.space_group_name_H-M   'P 1'
#
loop_
_entity.id
_entity.type
_entity.pdbx_description
1 polymer ?
#
loop_
_entity_poly.entity_id
_entity_poly.type
_entity_poly.pdbx_seq_one_letter_code
_entity_poly.pdbx_strand_id
1 'polypeptide(L)'
;AFGLPPPARVRMAEREAEKERFKGAADPGTFDGTRTKFAEWRTHAKAWIRVQDNWSKSKVAIVVWTRLQGGHAGQFGMARLQQCMDKEDEDPLSDPWPTTKALFEELTLCFQVISERDYAHHKIENFKQGTMRVDDFMVEFEALVAKSGIKDQEQTVVDLLERNTNWEIIKELFKQGRIHDQFHME
;
A
#
# COMPACT_ATOMS: atom_id res chain seq x y z
N ALA A 1 -36.83 9.61 1.37
CA ALA A 1 -36.73 10.78 2.28
C ALA A 1 -35.26 11.10 2.46
N PHE A 2 -34.76 12.16 1.82
CA PHE A 2 -33.41 12.65 2.05
C PHE A 2 -33.40 13.39 3.39
N GLY A 3 -32.77 12.79 4.40
CA GLY A 3 -32.67 13.41 5.73
C GLY A 3 -31.98 14.77 5.62
N LEU A 4 -32.67 15.81 6.08
CA LEU A 4 -32.10 17.16 6.16
C LEU A 4 -30.78 17.09 6.95
N PRO A 5 -29.69 17.68 6.44
CA PRO A 5 -28.44 17.70 7.16
C PRO A 5 -28.63 18.42 8.51
N PRO A 6 -27.98 17.97 9.59
CA PRO A 6 -28.21 18.52 10.93
C PRO A 6 -28.10 20.05 10.96
N PRO A 7 -28.87 20.74 11.81
CA PRO A 7 -28.77 22.19 11.95
C PRO A 7 -27.33 22.64 12.21
N ALA A 8 -26.92 23.80 11.68
CA ALA A 8 -25.54 24.28 11.80
C ALA A 8 -25.03 24.32 13.25
N ARG A 9 -25.91 24.65 14.20
CA ARG A 9 -25.58 24.64 15.64
C ARG A 9 -25.22 23.25 16.18
N VAL A 10 -25.86 22.19 15.67
CA VAL A 10 -25.55 20.79 16.06
C VAL A 10 -24.19 20.39 15.51
N ARG A 11 -23.90 20.71 14.24
CA ARG A 11 -22.59 20.47 13.62
C ARG A 11 -21.45 21.21 14.31
N MET A 12 -21.72 22.43 14.78
CA MET A 12 -20.75 23.22 15.55
C MET A 12 -20.48 22.58 16.92
N ALA A 13 -21.53 22.19 17.65
CA ALA A 13 -21.41 21.52 18.94
C ALA A 13 -20.70 20.15 18.84
N GLU A 14 -20.96 19.37 17.79
CA GLU A 14 -20.25 18.12 17.52
C GLU A 14 -18.76 18.35 17.24
N ARG A 15 -18.42 19.35 16.42
CA ARG A 15 -17.02 19.73 16.16
C ARG A 15 -16.32 20.22 17.43
N GLU A 16 -17.01 20.96 18.27
CA GLU A 16 -16.47 21.49 19.53
C GLU A 16 -16.27 20.36 20.55
N ALA A 17 -17.21 19.42 20.65
CA ALA A 17 -17.03 18.19 21.43
C ALA A 17 -15.89 17.32 20.90
N GLU A 18 -15.71 17.21 19.58
CA GLU A 18 -14.58 16.48 18.99
C GLU A 18 -13.24 17.18 19.28
N LYS A 19 -13.18 18.51 19.17
CA LYS A 19 -12.02 19.31 19.58
C LYS A 19 -11.67 19.09 21.06
N GLU A 20 -12.66 19.07 21.95
CA GLU A 20 -12.43 18.78 23.38
C GLU A 20 -11.91 17.35 23.61
N ARG A 21 -12.41 16.34 22.87
CA ARG A 21 -11.93 14.95 22.97
C ARG A 21 -10.47 14.77 22.57
N PHE A 22 -9.94 15.68 21.76
CA PHE A 22 -8.59 15.61 21.22
C PHE A 22 -7.74 16.84 21.57
N LYS A 23 -8.15 17.61 22.59
CA LYS A 23 -7.49 18.86 23.04
C LYS A 23 -6.02 18.68 23.50
N GLY A 24 -5.57 17.43 23.63
CA GLY A 24 -4.18 17.04 23.90
C GLY A 24 -3.48 16.33 22.75
N ALA A 25 -4.02 16.33 21.52
CA ALA A 25 -3.34 15.77 20.36
C ALA A 25 -2.10 16.61 20.06
N ALA A 26 -0.95 16.12 20.52
CA ALA A 26 0.35 16.73 20.28
C ALA A 26 0.79 16.52 18.82
N ASP A 27 1.76 17.31 18.39
CA ASP A 27 2.47 17.08 17.14
C ASP A 27 2.97 15.61 17.11
N PRO A 28 2.68 14.83 16.05
CA PRO A 28 3.11 13.44 15.96
C PRO A 28 4.63 13.28 15.86
N GLY A 29 5.38 14.37 15.67
CA GLY A 29 6.81 14.36 15.46
C GLY A 29 7.18 13.82 14.09
N THR A 30 8.46 13.52 13.92
CA THR A 30 9.04 13.04 12.66
C THR A 30 8.93 11.53 12.53
N PHE A 31 8.77 11.04 11.30
CA PHE A 31 8.73 9.62 10.97
C PHE A 31 9.86 9.23 10.01
N ASP A 32 10.62 8.21 10.40
CA ASP A 32 11.86 7.77 9.75
C ASP A 32 11.68 6.69 8.67
N GLY A 33 10.44 6.25 8.44
CA GLY A 33 10.16 5.13 7.54
C GLY A 33 10.16 3.77 8.23
N THR A 34 10.41 3.70 9.54
CA THR A 34 10.35 2.45 10.31
C THR A 34 8.91 1.92 10.32
N ARG A 35 8.66 0.87 9.54
CA ARG A 35 7.30 0.30 9.34
C ARG A 35 6.62 -0.09 10.64
N THR A 36 7.35 -0.64 11.62
CA THR A 36 6.77 -1.03 12.92
C THR A 36 6.23 0.15 13.73
N LYS A 37 6.75 1.35 13.50
CA LYS A 37 6.29 2.60 14.15
C LYS A 37 5.22 3.34 13.34
N PHE A 38 4.96 2.93 12.10
CA PHE A 38 4.09 3.67 11.18
C PHE A 38 2.64 3.73 11.67
N ALA A 39 2.10 2.62 12.18
CA ALA A 39 0.71 2.56 12.64
C ALA A 39 0.44 3.55 13.79
N GLU A 40 1.36 3.62 14.74
CA GLU A 40 1.32 4.55 15.87
C GLU A 40 1.45 6.00 15.37
N TRP A 41 2.50 6.31 14.62
CA TRP A 41 2.73 7.65 14.10
C TRP A 41 1.57 8.16 13.24
N ARG A 42 1.05 7.31 12.33
CA ARG A 42 -0.11 7.63 11.48
C ARG A 42 -1.34 7.95 12.30
N THR A 43 -1.57 7.22 13.39
CA THR A 43 -2.71 7.43 14.28
C THR A 43 -2.60 8.77 14.99
N HIS A 44 -1.43 9.12 15.53
CA HIS A 44 -1.17 10.44 16.11
C HIS A 44 -1.31 11.55 15.07
N ALA A 45 -0.76 11.38 13.87
CA ALA A 45 -0.86 12.37 12.80
C ALA A 45 -2.32 12.63 12.37
N LYS A 46 -3.14 11.58 12.23
CA LYS A 46 -4.57 11.72 11.93
C LYS A 46 -5.33 12.42 13.05
N ALA A 47 -5.08 12.07 14.32
CA ALA A 47 -5.72 12.71 15.46
C ALA A 47 -5.35 14.19 15.55
N TRP A 48 -4.07 14.50 15.36
CA TRP A 48 -3.56 15.86 15.34
C TRP A 48 -4.17 16.68 14.21
N ILE A 49 -4.24 16.18 12.97
CA ILE A 49 -4.88 16.90 11.85
C ILE A 49 -6.37 17.12 12.08
N ARG A 50 -7.08 16.18 12.73
CA ARG A 50 -8.52 16.31 13.01
C ARG A 50 -8.86 17.46 13.95
N VAL A 51 -7.96 17.83 14.85
CA VAL A 51 -8.20 18.99 15.74
C VAL A 51 -7.83 20.33 15.13
N GLN A 52 -7.13 20.32 14.00
CA GLN A 52 -6.77 21.54 13.32
C GLN A 52 -7.95 22.10 12.53
N ASP A 53 -8.29 23.36 12.82
CA ASP A 53 -9.43 24.01 12.16
C ASP A 53 -9.07 24.47 10.74
N ASN A 54 -9.94 24.18 9.77
CA ASN A 54 -9.89 24.68 8.39
C ASN A 54 -8.53 24.55 7.66
N TRP A 55 -7.76 23.49 7.90
CA TRP A 55 -6.56 23.25 7.09
C TRP A 55 -6.92 22.86 5.66
N SER A 56 -6.28 23.52 4.69
CA SER A 56 -6.39 23.17 3.27
C SER A 56 -5.70 21.83 2.97
N LYS A 57 -6.04 21.22 1.83
CA LYS A 57 -5.36 20.01 1.33
C LYS A 57 -3.86 20.21 1.21
N SER A 58 -3.43 21.34 0.64
CA SER A 58 -2.02 21.72 0.53
C SER A 58 -1.33 21.79 1.89
N LYS A 59 -1.93 22.47 2.86
CA LYS A 59 -1.36 22.58 4.22
C LYS A 59 -1.22 21.21 4.88
N VAL A 60 -2.24 20.36 4.80
CA VAL A 60 -2.19 19.00 5.34
C VAL A 60 -1.04 18.21 4.68
N ALA A 61 -0.95 18.23 3.35
CA ALA A 61 0.05 17.48 2.61
C ALA A 61 1.49 17.94 2.93
N ILE A 62 1.74 19.26 2.89
CA ILE A 62 3.05 19.86 3.24
C ILE A 62 3.47 19.45 4.66
N VAL A 63 2.58 19.60 5.63
CA VAL A 63 2.87 19.33 7.04
C VAL A 63 3.18 17.85 7.28
N VAL A 64 2.46 16.95 6.62
CA VAL A 64 2.67 15.50 6.74
C VAL A 64 3.97 15.09 6.05
N TRP A 65 4.22 15.52 4.82
CA TRP A 65 5.42 15.12 4.07
C TRP A 65 6.71 15.69 4.65
N THR A 66 6.70 16.91 5.19
CA THR A 66 7.88 17.50 5.88
C THR A 66 8.25 16.79 7.19
N ARG A 67 7.31 16.06 7.78
CA ARG A 67 7.56 15.20 8.95
C ARG A 67 8.07 13.81 8.58
N LEU A 68 7.99 13.40 7.31
CA LEU A 68 8.72 12.24 6.83
C LEU A 68 10.19 12.65 6.71
N GLN A 69 11.06 12.13 7.57
CA GLN A 69 12.45 12.55 7.65
C GLN A 69 13.38 11.36 7.77
N GLY A 70 14.49 11.37 7.06
CA GLY A 70 15.48 10.28 7.09
C GLY A 70 15.15 9.12 6.15
N GLY A 71 16.20 8.38 5.79
CA GLY A 71 16.13 7.19 4.92
C GLY A 71 15.24 7.36 3.69
N HIS A 72 14.42 6.34 3.43
CA HIS A 72 13.47 6.30 2.32
C HIS A 72 12.23 7.17 2.55
N ALA A 73 11.84 7.42 3.80
CA ALA A 73 10.65 8.23 4.10
C ALA A 73 10.84 9.71 3.76
N GLY A 74 12.01 10.27 4.11
CA GLY A 74 12.35 11.64 3.73
C GLY A 74 12.41 11.85 2.23
N GLN A 75 13.04 10.93 1.51
CA GLN A 75 13.08 10.97 0.03
C GLN A 75 11.68 10.91 -0.58
N PHE A 76 10.83 10.02 -0.07
CA PHE A 76 9.44 9.91 -0.51
C PHE A 76 8.66 11.21 -0.26
N GLY A 77 8.74 11.78 0.96
CA GLY A 77 8.05 13.01 1.32
C GLY A 77 8.46 14.19 0.45
N MET A 78 9.76 14.36 0.22
CA MET A 78 10.28 15.43 -0.63
C MET A 78 9.89 15.25 -2.10
N ALA A 79 9.96 14.02 -2.63
CA ALA A 79 9.56 13.74 -4.01
C ALA A 79 8.07 14.05 -4.25
N ARG A 80 7.19 13.72 -3.30
CA ARG A 80 5.75 14.03 -3.39
C ARG A 80 5.47 15.52 -3.26
N LEU A 81 6.16 16.21 -2.36
CA LEU A 81 6.04 17.65 -2.20
C LEU A 81 6.45 18.37 -3.49
N GLN A 82 7.61 18.01 -4.06
CA GLN A 82 8.11 18.57 -5.31
C GLN A 82 7.13 18.32 -6.46
N GLN A 83 6.63 17.10 -6.60
CA GLN A 83 5.64 16.77 -7.65
C GLN A 83 4.37 17.63 -7.56
N CYS A 84 3.89 17.94 -6.36
CA CYS A 84 2.71 18.80 -6.21
C CYS A 84 3.04 20.26 -6.56
N MET A 85 4.21 20.76 -6.16
CA MET A 85 4.66 22.12 -6.50
C MET A 85 4.87 22.28 -8.01
N ASP A 86 5.57 21.35 -8.65
CA ASP A 86 5.81 21.41 -10.11
C ASP A 86 4.49 21.44 -10.89
N LYS A 87 3.50 20.65 -10.47
CA LYS A 87 2.17 20.64 -11.12
C LYS A 87 1.36 21.90 -10.86
N GLU A 88 1.53 22.53 -9.70
CA GLU A 88 0.88 23.80 -9.37
C GLU A 88 1.49 24.95 -10.19
N ASP A 89 2.81 24.90 -10.42
CA ASP A 89 3.53 25.85 -11.27
C ASP A 89 3.19 25.67 -12.76
N GLU A 90 3.01 24.41 -13.21
CA GLU A 90 2.59 24.09 -14.58
C GLU A 90 1.14 24.52 -14.88
N ASP A 91 0.21 24.31 -13.94
CA ASP A 91 -1.20 24.67 -14.08
C ASP A 91 -1.78 25.20 -12.75
N PRO A 92 -1.85 26.53 -12.58
CA PRO A 92 -2.38 27.15 -11.36
C PRO A 92 -3.88 26.90 -11.11
N LEU A 93 -4.62 26.41 -12.11
CA LEU A 93 -6.03 26.03 -11.96
C LEU A 93 -6.19 24.55 -11.58
N SER A 94 -5.12 23.76 -11.71
CA SER A 94 -5.06 22.39 -11.21
C SER A 94 -5.02 22.41 -9.69
N ASP A 95 -5.64 21.42 -9.06
CA ASP A 95 -5.56 21.19 -7.62
C ASP A 95 -4.71 19.93 -7.38
N PRO A 96 -3.37 20.04 -7.46
CA PRO A 96 -2.47 18.89 -7.44
C PRO A 96 -2.36 18.26 -6.04
N TRP A 97 -2.93 18.91 -5.02
CA TRP A 97 -2.81 18.51 -3.64
C TRP A 97 -3.79 17.38 -3.28
N PRO A 98 -3.30 16.28 -2.69
CA PRO A 98 -4.15 15.14 -2.37
C PRO A 98 -5.15 15.47 -1.27
N THR A 99 -6.29 14.78 -1.29
CA THR A 99 -7.19 14.79 -0.13
C THR A 99 -6.51 14.13 1.07
N THR A 100 -6.87 14.51 2.29
CA THR A 100 -6.35 13.88 3.52
C THR A 100 -6.52 12.36 3.50
N LYS A 101 -7.62 11.86 2.93
CA LYS A 101 -7.87 10.43 2.76
C LYS A 101 -6.84 9.79 1.82
N ALA A 102 -6.70 10.32 0.60
CA ALA A 102 -5.78 9.79 -0.40
C ALA A 102 -4.32 9.81 0.09
N LEU A 103 -3.91 10.89 0.76
CA LEU A 103 -2.59 11.02 1.38
C LEU A 103 -2.31 9.87 2.36
N PHE A 104 -3.23 9.61 3.29
CA PHE A 104 -3.04 8.55 4.29
C PHE A 104 -3.28 7.14 3.76
N GLU A 105 -3.96 6.97 2.62
CA GLU A 105 -4.04 5.69 1.90
C GLU A 105 -2.71 5.37 1.23
N GLU A 106 -2.13 6.35 0.54
CA GLU A 106 -0.81 6.21 -0.08
C GLU A 106 0.28 5.88 0.95
N LEU A 107 0.36 6.64 2.05
CA LEU A 107 1.32 6.36 3.11
C LEU A 107 1.14 4.96 3.70
N THR A 108 -0.09 4.44 3.72
CA THR A 108 -0.37 3.09 4.19
C THR A 108 0.18 2.05 3.23
N LEU A 109 -0.01 2.24 1.92
CA LEU A 109 0.58 1.38 0.90
C LEU A 109 2.12 1.35 0.99
N CYS A 110 2.75 2.50 1.26
CA CYS A 110 4.21 2.59 1.28
C CYS A 110 4.86 2.12 2.59
N PHE A 111 4.26 2.43 3.74
CA PHE A 111 4.91 2.34 5.05
C PHE A 111 4.21 1.43 6.06
N GLN A 112 3.03 0.89 5.75
CA GLN A 112 2.46 -0.16 6.59
C GLN A 112 3.42 -1.36 6.62
N VAL A 113 3.49 -2.03 7.78
CA VAL A 113 4.10 -3.36 7.85
C VAL A 113 3.30 -4.24 6.91
N ILE A 114 3.81 -4.44 5.71
CA ILE A 114 3.43 -5.55 4.85
C ILE A 114 3.71 -6.77 5.72
N SER A 115 2.67 -7.48 6.15
CA SER A 115 2.87 -8.71 6.93
C SER A 115 3.78 -9.66 6.14
N GLU A 116 4.48 -10.58 6.79
CA GLU A 116 5.28 -11.59 6.03
C GLU A 116 4.42 -12.28 4.97
N ARG A 117 3.12 -12.42 5.26
CA ARG A 117 2.09 -12.89 4.36
C ARG A 117 1.91 -12.00 3.14
N ASP A 118 1.65 -10.71 3.33
CA ASP A 118 1.43 -9.76 2.24
C ASP A 118 2.71 -9.56 1.41
N TYR A 119 3.88 -9.70 2.03
CA TYR A 119 5.17 -9.57 1.36
C TYR A 119 5.42 -10.80 0.50
N ALA A 120 5.15 -11.99 1.04
CA ALA A 120 5.24 -13.23 0.29
C ALA A 120 4.24 -13.24 -0.88
N HIS A 121 3.02 -12.73 -0.69
CA HIS A 121 2.04 -12.52 -1.77
C HIS A 121 2.57 -11.61 -2.88
N HIS A 122 3.07 -10.43 -2.51
CA HIS A 122 3.59 -9.49 -3.51
C HIS A 122 4.85 -10.03 -4.22
N LYS A 123 5.72 -10.73 -3.48
CA LYS A 123 6.94 -11.33 -4.03
C LYS A 123 6.59 -12.48 -4.98
N ILE A 124 5.65 -13.37 -4.64
CA ILE A 124 5.27 -14.50 -5.51
C ILE A 124 4.63 -14.04 -6.83
N GLU A 125 3.86 -12.95 -6.84
CA GLU A 125 3.28 -12.40 -8.08
C GLU A 125 4.34 -11.97 -9.11
N ASN A 126 5.53 -11.61 -8.64
CA ASN A 126 6.63 -11.08 -9.45
C ASN A 126 7.84 -12.02 -9.51
N PHE A 127 7.78 -13.20 -8.89
CA PHE A 127 8.90 -14.12 -8.77
C PHE A 127 9.08 -14.95 -10.04
N LYS A 128 9.82 -14.43 -11.02
CA LYS A 128 10.10 -15.14 -12.28
C LYS A 128 11.29 -16.09 -12.14
N GLN A 129 11.17 -17.29 -12.70
CA GLN A 129 12.27 -18.26 -12.75
C GLN A 129 13.49 -17.70 -13.49
N GLY A 130 13.30 -17.06 -14.65
CA GLY A 130 14.40 -16.50 -15.44
C GLY A 130 15.45 -17.55 -15.81
N THR A 131 16.69 -17.30 -15.40
CA THR A 131 17.84 -18.22 -15.57
C THR A 131 18.12 -19.10 -14.35
N MET A 132 17.27 -19.03 -13.32
CA MET A 132 17.41 -19.83 -12.10
C MET A 132 17.20 -21.31 -12.41
N ARG A 133 17.97 -22.17 -11.74
CA ARG A 133 17.73 -23.61 -11.79
C ARG A 133 16.33 -23.92 -11.27
N VAL A 134 15.68 -24.90 -11.89
CA VAL A 134 14.31 -25.30 -11.55
C VAL A 134 14.19 -25.67 -10.07
N ASP A 135 15.14 -26.45 -9.55
CA ASP A 135 15.12 -26.91 -8.15
C ASP A 135 15.15 -25.72 -7.17
N ASP A 136 16.04 -24.76 -7.40
CA ASP A 136 16.18 -23.56 -6.56
C ASP A 136 14.93 -22.67 -6.64
N PHE A 137 14.38 -22.51 -7.85
CA PHE A 137 13.14 -21.78 -8.07
C PHE A 137 11.96 -22.42 -7.34
N MET A 138 11.82 -23.75 -7.41
CA MET A 138 10.74 -24.47 -6.75
C MET A 138 10.82 -24.35 -5.23
N VAL A 139 12.02 -24.50 -4.65
CA VAL A 139 12.22 -24.35 -3.20
C VAL A 139 11.84 -22.94 -2.73
N GLU A 140 12.26 -21.90 -3.46
CA GLU A 140 11.94 -20.52 -3.06
C GLU A 140 10.45 -20.18 -3.32
N PHE A 141 9.86 -20.68 -4.41
CA PHE A 141 8.44 -20.51 -4.71
C PHE A 141 7.56 -21.17 -3.64
N GLU A 142 7.84 -22.41 -3.25
CA GLU A 142 7.11 -23.11 -2.18
C GLU A 142 7.22 -22.40 -0.83
N ALA A 143 8.41 -21.87 -0.50
CA ALA A 143 8.60 -21.07 0.70
C ALA A 143 7.74 -19.79 0.69
N LEU A 144 7.57 -19.17 -0.48
CA LEU A 144 6.68 -18.01 -0.65
C LEU A 144 5.20 -18.38 -0.55
N VAL A 145 4.77 -19.51 -1.14
CA VAL A 145 3.40 -20.04 -0.99
C VAL A 145 3.07 -20.33 0.48
N ALA A 146 3.99 -20.94 1.21
CA ALA A 146 3.80 -21.25 2.63
C ALA A 146 3.67 -19.97 3.48
N LYS A 147 4.49 -18.96 3.18
CA LYS A 147 4.46 -17.67 3.91
C LYS A 147 3.27 -16.80 3.55
N SER A 148 2.77 -16.86 2.32
CA SER A 148 1.62 -16.06 1.85
C SER A 148 0.27 -16.60 2.31
N GLY A 149 0.21 -17.85 2.78
CA GLY A 149 -1.03 -18.46 3.27
C GLY A 149 -2.03 -18.78 2.17
N ILE A 150 -1.59 -18.86 0.91
CA ILE A 150 -2.40 -19.33 -0.23
C ILE A 150 -2.32 -20.83 -0.46
N LYS A 151 -1.66 -21.56 0.45
CA LYS A 151 -1.39 -22.99 0.29
C LYS A 151 -2.66 -23.82 0.04
N ASP A 152 -3.79 -23.39 0.59
CA ASP A 152 -5.08 -24.08 0.43
C ASP A 152 -5.85 -23.64 -0.84
N GLN A 153 -5.27 -22.78 -1.67
CA GLN A 153 -5.83 -22.28 -2.93
C GLN A 153 -5.10 -22.90 -4.12
N GLU A 154 -5.27 -24.21 -4.33
CA GLU A 154 -4.54 -24.99 -5.35
C GLU A 154 -4.54 -24.31 -6.74
N GLN A 155 -5.70 -23.89 -7.24
CA GLN A 155 -5.78 -23.26 -8.56
C GLN A 155 -4.95 -21.97 -8.63
N THR A 156 -4.97 -21.14 -7.59
CA THR A 156 -4.20 -19.90 -7.53
C THR A 156 -2.69 -20.17 -7.48
N VAL A 157 -2.27 -21.24 -6.78
CA VAL A 157 -0.87 -21.65 -6.73
C VAL A 157 -0.40 -22.13 -8.11
N VAL A 158 -1.21 -22.92 -8.80
CA VAL A 158 -0.94 -23.41 -10.16
C VAL A 158 -0.83 -22.24 -11.14
N ASP A 159 -1.80 -21.32 -11.14
CA ASP A 159 -1.79 -20.14 -12.03
C ASP A 159 -0.53 -19.28 -11.81
N LEU A 160 -0.13 -19.09 -10.55
CA LEU A 160 1.09 -18.35 -10.21
C LEU A 160 2.34 -19.09 -10.67
N LEU A 161 2.38 -20.42 -10.52
CA LEU A 161 3.51 -21.23 -10.95
C LEU A 161 3.65 -21.19 -12.48
N GLU A 162 2.57 -21.37 -13.22
CA GLU A 162 2.56 -21.33 -14.69
C GLU A 162 3.02 -19.97 -15.23
N ARG A 163 2.53 -18.87 -14.65
CA ARG A 163 2.88 -17.50 -15.07
C ARG A 163 4.35 -17.14 -14.80
N ASN A 164 4.97 -17.81 -13.85
CA ASN A 164 6.28 -17.44 -13.32
C ASN A 164 7.40 -18.40 -13.72
N THR A 165 7.06 -19.62 -14.12
CA THR A 165 7.98 -20.61 -14.67
C THR A 165 8.41 -20.21 -16.08
N ASN A 166 9.62 -20.59 -16.47
CA ASN A 166 10.11 -20.36 -17.82
C ASN A 166 9.21 -21.08 -18.84
N TRP A 167 8.74 -20.35 -19.85
CA TRP A 167 7.77 -20.84 -20.83
C TRP A 167 8.24 -22.07 -21.62
N GLU A 168 9.56 -22.25 -21.81
CA GLU A 168 10.09 -23.45 -22.49
C GLU A 168 9.86 -24.71 -21.66
N ILE A 169 9.92 -24.61 -20.33
CA ILE A 169 9.62 -25.74 -19.43
C ILE A 169 8.13 -26.08 -19.50
N ILE A 170 7.27 -25.06 -19.44
CA ILE A 170 5.82 -25.22 -19.56
C ILE A 170 5.46 -25.91 -20.89
N LYS A 171 6.10 -25.48 -21.98
CA LYS A 171 5.90 -26.07 -23.31
C LYS A 171 6.34 -27.52 -23.39
N GLU A 172 7.47 -27.89 -22.81
CA GLU A 172 7.92 -29.28 -22.76
C GLU A 172 6.99 -30.15 -21.90
N LEU A 173 6.50 -29.63 -20.76
CA LEU A 173 5.49 -30.31 -19.94
C LEU A 173 4.19 -30.55 -20.73
N PHE A 174 3.70 -29.57 -21.49
CA PHE A 174 2.52 -29.74 -22.35
C PHE A 174 2.74 -30.78 -23.46
N LYS A 175 3.95 -30.85 -24.04
CA LYS A 175 4.28 -31.89 -25.02
C LYS A 175 4.28 -33.27 -24.36
N GLN A 176 4.89 -33.41 -23.19
CA GLN A 176 4.93 -34.67 -22.45
C GLN A 176 3.55 -35.11 -21.94
N GLY A 177 2.72 -34.19 -21.48
CA GLY A 177 1.34 -34.48 -21.07
C GLY A 177 0.46 -34.98 -22.23
N ARG A 178 0.59 -34.37 -23.42
CA ARG A 178 -0.08 -34.87 -24.63
C ARG A 178 0.41 -36.25 -25.06
N ILE A 179 1.68 -36.54 -24.85
CA ILE A 179 2.25 -37.87 -25.10
C ILE A 179 1.67 -38.87 -24.09
N HIS A 180 1.51 -38.50 -22.82
CA HIS A 180 0.90 -39.36 -21.80
C HIS A 180 -0.58 -39.67 -22.06
N ASP A 181 -1.38 -38.68 -22.49
CA ASP A 181 -2.80 -38.86 -22.84
C ASP A 181 -3.00 -39.71 -24.12
N GLN A 182 -2.04 -39.69 -25.05
CA GLN A 182 -2.07 -40.54 -26.24
C GLN A 182 -1.79 -42.03 -25.95
N PHE A 183 -0.99 -42.33 -24.91
CA PHE A 183 -0.67 -43.71 -24.52
C PHE A 183 -1.68 -44.35 -23.54
N HIS A 184 -2.69 -43.60 -23.07
CA HIS A 184 -3.76 -44.09 -22.21
C HIS A 184 -5.11 -44.32 -22.94
N MET A 185 -5.13 -44.18 -24.27
CA MET A 185 -6.29 -44.44 -25.14
C MET A 185 -6.17 -45.72 -26.00
N GLU A 186 -5.21 -46.60 -25.71
CA GLU A 186 -5.10 -47.96 -26.26
C GLU A 186 -5.43 -49.02 -25.20
#